data_AF-A0A7X2JHB1-F1
#
_entry.id   AF-A0A7X2JHB1-F1
#
_cell.length_a   1.000
_cell.length_b   1.000
_cell.length_c   1.000
_cell.angle_alpha   90.00
_cell.angle_beta   90.00
_cell.angle_gamma   90.00
#
_symmetry.space_group_name_H-M   'P 1'
#
loop_
_entity.id
_entity.type
_entity.pdbx_description
1 polymer ?
#
loop_
_entity_poly.entity_id
_entity_poly.type
_entity_poly.pdbx_seq_one_letter_code
_entity_poly.pdbx_strand_id
1 'polypeptide(L)'
;MNSDLSKANCTYIMEHYPKIRHLDICIRDFRNMYNQKSMVLLYLFIEKYKLSEIQELSRFAAGLEKLIEAVENSVTNPLSNGFVEGTSNKLKMIKRTRYGRCSYQLLEAKLMYRPSV
;
A
#
# COMPACT_ATOMS: atom_id res chain seq x y z
N MET A 1 10.55 -17.70 21.68
CA MET A 1 9.79 -18.61 20.78
C MET A 1 9.47 -17.83 19.51
N ASN A 2 10.48 -17.62 18.67
CA ASN A 2 10.38 -17.01 17.34
C ASN A 2 11.59 -17.56 16.58
N SER A 3 11.51 -18.83 16.17
CA SER A 3 12.39 -19.32 15.13
C SER A 3 11.96 -18.60 13.86
N ASP A 4 12.80 -17.71 13.35
CA ASP A 4 12.58 -17.09 12.05
C ASP A 4 12.17 -18.15 11.03
N LEU A 5 11.22 -17.80 10.15
CA LEU A 5 10.85 -18.66 9.04
C LEU A 5 12.12 -18.92 8.21
N SER A 6 12.68 -20.13 8.32
CA SER A 6 13.82 -20.52 7.51
C SER A 6 13.46 -20.44 6.03
N LYS A 7 14.46 -20.19 5.17
CA LYS A 7 14.28 -20.24 3.71
C LYS A 7 13.58 -21.52 3.24
N ALA A 8 13.87 -22.64 3.91
CA ALA A 8 13.21 -23.92 3.64
C ALA A 8 11.69 -23.87 3.85
N ASN A 9 11.21 -23.19 4.90
CA ASN A 9 9.78 -23.03 5.19
C ASN A 9 9.10 -22.16 4.13
N CYS A 10 9.76 -21.07 3.70
CA CYS A 10 9.24 -20.22 2.63
C CYS A 10 9.14 -20.98 1.30
N THR A 11 10.17 -21.74 0.93
CA THR A 11 10.15 -22.58 -0.28
C THR A 11 9.00 -23.58 -0.22
N TYR A 12 8.86 -24.28 0.90
CA TYR A 12 7.77 -25.24 1.11
C TYR A 12 6.38 -24.59 0.92
N ILE A 13 6.15 -23.42 1.53
CA ILE A 13 4.88 -22.69 1.39
C ILE A 13 4.63 -22.28 -0.07
N MET A 14 5.65 -21.79 -0.78
CA MET A 14 5.50 -21.35 -2.17
C MET A 14 5.22 -22.51 -3.14
N GLU A 15 5.75 -23.70 -2.84
CA GLU A 15 5.49 -24.92 -3.63
C GLU A 15 4.10 -25.50 -3.36
N HIS A 16 3.67 -25.52 -2.10
CA HIS A 16 2.42 -26.18 -1.70
C HIS A 16 1.19 -25.26 -1.82
N TYR A 17 1.39 -23.94 -1.84
CA TYR A 17 0.31 -22.95 -1.91
C TYR A 17 0.52 -22.03 -3.13
N PRO A 18 0.15 -22.48 -4.35
CA PRO A 18 0.41 -21.74 -5.59
C PRO A 18 -0.23 -20.35 -5.63
N LYS A 19 -1.35 -20.15 -4.93
CA LYS A 19 -1.99 -18.83 -4.77
C LYS A 19 -1.08 -17.82 -4.04
N ILE A 20 -0.34 -18.27 -3.02
CA ILE A 20 0.60 -17.42 -2.27
C ILE A 20 1.76 -17.02 -3.19
N ARG A 21 2.27 -17.97 -3.98
CA ARG A 21 3.29 -17.70 -5.00
C ARG A 21 2.81 -16.68 -6.04
N HIS A 22 1.59 -16.81 -6.55
CA HIS A 22 1.00 -15.81 -7.46
C HIS A 22 0.91 -14.42 -6.81
N LEU A 23 0.52 -14.35 -5.54
CA LEU A 23 0.47 -13.10 -4.80
C LEU A 23 1.86 -12.48 -4.63
N ASP A 24 2.88 -13.26 -4.28
CA ASP A 24 4.26 -12.79 -4.14
C ASP A 24 4.81 -12.24 -5.47
N ILE A 25 4.54 -12.93 -6.59
CA ILE A 25 4.90 -12.44 -7.93
C ILE A 25 4.20 -11.10 -8.22
N CYS A 26 2.90 -10.99 -7.92
CA CYS A 26 2.14 -9.74 -8.06
C CYS A 26 2.76 -8.59 -7.27
N ILE A 27 3.10 -8.82 -5.99
CA ILE A 27 3.73 -7.81 -5.14
C ILE A 27 5.08 -7.37 -5.71
N ARG A 28 5.88 -8.32 -6.23
CA ARG A 28 7.19 -8.01 -6.82
C ARG A 28 7.05 -7.20 -8.11
N ASP A 29 6.14 -7.60 -9.00
CA ASP A 29 5.86 -6.87 -10.24
C ASP A 29 5.41 -5.43 -9.94
N PHE A 30 4.50 -5.27 -8.97
CA PHE A 30 4.00 -3.96 -8.54
C PHE A 30 5.13 -3.08 -7.97
N ARG A 31 5.99 -3.64 -7.11
CA ARG A 31 7.16 -2.92 -6.59
C ARG A 31 8.13 -2.53 -7.70
N ASN A 32 8.40 -3.45 -8.63
CA ASN A 32 9.29 -3.19 -9.74
C ASN A 32 8.77 -2.05 -10.63
N MET A 33 7.48 -2.01 -10.90
CA MET A 33 6.82 -0.92 -11.62
C MET A 33 7.09 0.45 -10.97
N TYR A 34 6.89 0.59 -9.65
CA TYR A 34 7.17 1.83 -8.93
C TYR A 34 8.67 2.15 -8.82
N ASN A 35 9.53 1.14 -8.66
CA ASN A 35 10.98 1.35 -8.59
C ASN A 35 11.54 1.87 -9.92
N GLN A 36 11.03 1.35 -11.04
CA GLN A 36 11.43 1.78 -12.39
C GLN A 36 10.68 3.03 -12.88
N LYS A 37 9.63 3.45 -12.18
CA LYS A 37 8.74 4.56 -12.59
C LYS A 37 8.24 4.42 -14.03
N SER A 38 7.95 3.18 -14.45
CA SER A 38 7.65 2.85 -15.85
C SER A 38 6.15 2.74 -16.09
N MET A 39 5.61 3.61 -16.95
CA MET A 39 4.21 3.54 -17.38
C MET A 39 3.92 2.28 -18.19
N VAL A 40 4.90 1.80 -18.97
CA VAL A 40 4.75 0.55 -19.74
C VAL A 40 4.53 -0.63 -18.79
N LEU A 41 5.29 -0.70 -17.70
CA LEU A 41 5.10 -1.75 -16.69
C LEU A 41 3.74 -1.63 -15.97
N LEU A 42 3.21 -0.41 -15.80
CA LEU A 42 1.88 -0.20 -15.24
C LEU A 42 0.78 -0.78 -16.12
N TYR A 43 0.78 -0.47 -17.42
CA TYR A 43 -0.21 -1.00 -18.35
C TYR A 43 -0.13 -2.53 -18.44
N LEU A 44 1.09 -3.08 -18.57
CA LEU A 44 1.30 -4.53 -18.56
C LEU A 44 0.84 -5.19 -17.26
N PHE A 45 1.08 -4.54 -16.11
CA PHE A 45 0.62 -5.02 -14.81
C PHE A 45 -0.92 -5.08 -14.77
N ILE A 46 -1.60 -4.01 -15.18
CA ILE A 46 -3.07 -3.95 -15.18
C ILE A 46 -3.65 -5.05 -16.08
N GLU A 47 -3.17 -5.18 -17.32
CA GLU A 47 -3.65 -6.21 -18.24
C GLU A 47 -3.44 -7.62 -17.69
N LYS A 48 -2.23 -7.92 -17.18
CA LYS A 48 -1.87 -9.22 -16.62
C LYS A 48 -2.78 -9.60 -15.45
N TYR A 49 -2.99 -8.68 -14.51
CA TYR A 49 -3.71 -9.01 -13.26
C TYR A 49 -5.23 -8.86 -13.37
N LYS A 50 -5.76 -8.12 -14.36
CA LYS A 50 -7.20 -8.13 -14.68
C LYS A 50 -7.69 -9.52 -15.07
N LEU A 51 -6.86 -10.29 -15.77
CA LEU A 51 -7.14 -11.67 -16.20
C LEU A 51 -6.75 -12.73 -15.15
N SER A 52 -6.38 -12.31 -13.93
CA SER A 52 -6.01 -13.24 -12.87
C SER A 52 -7.20 -14.07 -12.41
N GLU A 53 -6.97 -15.37 -12.17
CA GLU A 53 -7.94 -16.27 -11.53
C GLU A 53 -8.25 -15.87 -10.08
N ILE A 54 -7.38 -15.09 -9.45
CA ILE A 54 -7.62 -14.55 -8.11
C ILE A 54 -8.50 -13.31 -8.24
N GLN A 55 -9.76 -13.44 -7.86
CA GLN A 55 -10.78 -12.40 -8.03
C GLN A 55 -10.37 -11.08 -7.38
N GLU A 56 -9.70 -11.12 -6.23
CA GLU A 56 -9.21 -9.96 -5.52
C GLU A 56 -8.15 -9.19 -6.32
N LEU A 57 -7.25 -9.91 -7.02
CA LEU A 57 -6.24 -9.28 -7.89
C LEU A 57 -6.88 -8.69 -9.14
N SER A 58 -7.85 -9.40 -9.74
CA SER A 58 -8.61 -8.89 -10.89
C SER A 58 -9.36 -7.59 -10.53
N ARG A 59 -10.04 -7.56 -9.38
CA ARG A 59 -10.74 -6.37 -8.88
C ARG A 59 -9.78 -5.24 -8.54
N PHE A 60 -8.63 -5.55 -7.97
CA PHE A 60 -7.58 -4.56 -7.72
C PHE A 60 -7.09 -3.92 -9.01
N ALA A 61 -6.72 -4.72 -10.01
CA ALA A 61 -6.23 -4.22 -11.30
C ALA A 61 -7.31 -3.41 -12.05
N ALA A 62 -8.57 -3.85 -12.04
CA ALA A 62 -9.68 -3.08 -12.59
C ALA A 62 -9.91 -1.76 -11.83
N GLY A 63 -9.65 -1.72 -10.52
CA GLY A 63 -9.69 -0.50 -9.73
C GLY A 63 -8.60 0.50 -10.13
N LEU A 64 -7.39 0.01 -10.40
CA LEU A 64 -6.29 0.84 -10.90
C LEU A 64 -6.62 1.46 -12.27
N GLU A 65 -7.16 0.65 -13.18
CA GLU A 65 -7.57 1.12 -14.51
C GLU A 65 -8.65 2.21 -14.45
N LYS A 66 -9.63 2.07 -13.56
CA LYS A 66 -10.67 3.10 -13.35
C LYS A 66 -10.10 4.44 -12.86
N LEU A 67 -8.93 4.42 -12.22
CA LEU A 67 -8.26 5.58 -11.67
C LEU A 67 -6.94 5.87 -12.40
N ILE A 68 -6.84 5.50 -13.68
CA ILE A 68 -5.58 5.46 -14.43
C ILE A 68 -4.80 6.77 -14.34
N GLU A 69 -5.45 7.92 -14.51
CA GLU A 69 -4.81 9.23 -14.44
C GLU A 69 -4.11 9.48 -13.10
N ALA A 70 -4.76 9.12 -11.98
CA ALA A 70 -4.17 9.27 -10.65
C ALA A 70 -3.02 8.26 -10.44
N VAL A 71 -3.16 7.04 -10.97
CA VAL A 71 -2.14 5.99 -10.84
C VAL A 71 -0.90 6.32 -11.67
N GLU A 72 -1.08 6.80 -12.91
CA GLU A 72 0.01 7.29 -13.77
C GLU A 72 0.82 8.40 -13.10
N ASN A 73 0.12 9.38 -12.54
CA ASN A 73 0.74 10.44 -11.75
C ASN A 73 1.49 9.88 -10.54
N SER A 74 0.94 8.88 -9.85
CA SER A 74 1.61 8.26 -8.69
C SER A 74 2.89 7.51 -9.06
N VAL A 75 2.98 6.92 -10.26
CA VAL A 75 4.14 6.14 -10.72
C VAL A 75 5.25 7.06 -11.23
N THR A 76 4.90 8.15 -11.92
CA THR A 76 5.87 9.02 -12.58
C THR A 76 6.39 10.14 -11.68
N ASN A 77 5.53 10.68 -10.81
CA ASN A 77 5.86 11.86 -10.02
C ASN A 77 6.82 11.51 -8.87
N PRO A 78 7.88 12.31 -8.62
CA PRO A 78 8.72 12.15 -7.44
C PRO A 78 8.03 12.51 -6.11
N LEU A 79 6.90 13.22 -6.15
CA LEU A 79 6.19 13.66 -4.95
C LEU A 79 5.43 12.50 -4.30
N SER A 80 5.52 12.42 -2.97
CA SER A 80 4.80 11.43 -2.17
C SER A 80 3.71 12.10 -1.34
N ASN A 81 2.53 11.47 -1.29
CA ASN A 81 1.46 11.84 -0.37
C ASN A 81 1.75 11.45 1.10
N GLY A 82 2.91 10.86 1.40
CA GLY A 82 3.26 10.36 2.74
C GLY A 82 3.18 11.43 3.84
N PHE A 83 3.53 12.69 3.54
CA PHE A 83 3.40 13.78 4.52
C PHE A 83 1.92 14.08 4.86
N VAL A 84 1.07 14.13 3.83
CA VAL A 84 -0.37 14.37 3.96
C VAL A 84 -1.03 13.20 4.71
N GLU A 85 -0.69 11.97 4.34
CA GLU A 85 -1.17 10.76 5.01
C GLU A 85 -0.70 10.68 6.47
N GLY A 86 0.55 11.04 6.76
CA GLY A 86 1.07 11.11 8.12
C GLY A 86 0.26 12.07 9.00
N THR A 87 -0.07 13.25 8.47
CA THR A 87 -0.91 14.23 9.16
C THR A 87 -2.33 13.70 9.38
N SER A 88 -2.93 13.09 8.35
CA SER A 88 -4.25 12.45 8.44
C SER A 88 -4.27 11.33 9.48
N ASN A 89 -3.22 10.51 9.55
CA ASN A 89 -3.09 9.42 10.51
C ASN A 89 -2.93 9.94 11.94
N LYS A 90 -2.11 10.99 12.16
CA LYS A 90 -2.00 11.67 13.45
C LYS A 90 -3.36 12.19 13.91
N LEU A 91 -4.09 12.86 13.02
CA LEU A 91 -5.44 13.37 13.29
C LEU A 91 -6.41 12.24 13.67
N LYS A 92 -6.44 11.16 12.88
CA LYS A 92 -7.30 9.98 13.15
C LYS A 92 -6.96 9.34 14.50
N MET A 93 -5.68 9.26 14.87
CA MET A 93 -5.24 8.72 16.16
C MET A 93 -5.70 9.60 17.34
N ILE A 94 -5.50 10.92 17.26
CA ILE A 94 -5.95 11.85 18.31
C ILE A 94 -7.48 11.77 18.46
N LYS A 95 -8.22 11.74 17.34
CA LYS A 95 -9.68 11.58 17.37
C LYS A 95 -10.10 10.25 18.01
N ARG A 96 -9.46 9.12 17.68
CA ARG A 96 -9.79 7.82 18.31
C ARG A 96 -9.57 7.81 19.82
N THR A 97 -8.47 8.41 20.29
CA THR A 97 -8.13 8.43 21.72
C THR A 97 -8.93 9.45 22.53
N ARG A 98 -9.53 10.46 21.88
CA ARG A 98 -10.16 11.61 22.54
C ARG A 98 -11.56 11.94 22.03
N TYR A 99 -12.22 11.02 21.34
CA TYR A 99 -13.56 11.23 20.78
C TYR A 99 -14.53 11.70 21.86
N GLY A 100 -15.24 12.80 21.61
CA GLY A 100 -16.16 13.42 22.59
C GLY A 100 -15.50 14.08 23.81
N ARG A 101 -14.16 14.06 23.94
CA ARG A 101 -13.40 14.58 25.09
C ARG A 101 -12.34 15.61 24.71
N CYS A 102 -12.36 16.08 23.47
CA CYS A 102 -11.44 17.07 22.94
C CYS A 102 -12.25 18.20 22.30
N SER A 103 -12.12 19.42 22.82
CA SER A 103 -12.56 20.62 22.10
C SER A 103 -11.69 20.84 20.86
N TYR A 104 -12.16 21.67 19.94
CA TYR A 104 -11.40 22.05 18.74
C TYR A 104 -10.00 22.59 19.09
N GLN A 105 -9.92 23.52 20.05
CA GLN A 105 -8.67 24.11 20.52
C GLN A 105 -7.68 23.06 21.05
N LEU A 106 -8.18 22.06 21.79
CA LEU A 106 -7.34 20.99 22.33
C LEU A 106 -6.89 20.01 21.23
N LEU A 107 -7.72 19.79 20.20
CA LEU A 107 -7.34 19.01 19.03
C LEU A 107 -6.23 19.70 18.24
N GLU A 108 -6.36 21.00 18.00
CA GLU A 108 -5.37 21.83 17.32
C GLU A 108 -4.03 21.82 18.07
N ALA A 109 -4.04 22.07 19.38
CA ALA A 109 -2.85 22.01 20.22
C ALA A 109 -2.12 20.65 20.12
N LYS A 110 -2.87 19.53 20.13
CA LYS A 110 -2.30 18.18 19.99
C LYS A 110 -1.75 17.88 18.59
N LEU A 111 -2.34 18.46 17.55
CA LEU A 111 -1.83 18.34 16.18
C LEU A 111 -0.53 19.11 16.00
N MET A 112 -0.46 20.33 16.55
CA MET A 112 0.72 21.20 16.48
C MET A 112 1.86 20.74 17.39
N TYR A 113 1.54 20.01 18.48
CA TYR A 113 2.55 19.44 19.36
C TYR A 113 3.49 18.51 18.60
N ARG A 114 4.74 18.95 18.47
CA ARG A 114 5.88 18.13 18.06
C ARG A 114 6.72 17.92 19.32
N PRO A 115 6.77 16.70 19.89
CA PRO A 115 7.70 16.46 20.98
C PRO A 115 9.11 16.76 20.45
N SER A 116 9.85 17.58 21.18
CA SER A 116 11.28 17.79 20.95
C SER A 116 11.98 16.45 21.19
N VAL A 117 12.37 15.78 20.11
CA VAL A 117 13.27 14.63 20.11
C VAL A 117 14.62 15.09 19.62
#